data_AF-A0A7C4BWK4-F1
#
_entry.id   AF-A0A7C4BWK4-F1
#
_cell.length_a   1.000
_cell.length_b   1.000
_cell.length_c   1.000
_cell.angle_alpha   90.00
_cell.angle_beta   90.00
_cell.angle_gamma   90.00
#
_symmetry.space_group_name_H-M   'P 1'
#
loop_
_entity.id
_entity.type
_entity.pdbx_description
1 polymer ?
#
loop_
_entity_poly.entity_id
_entity_poly.type
_entity_poly.pdbx_seq_one_letter_code
_entity_poly.pdbx_strand_id
1 'polypeptide(L)' 'MAEETAQEKTPLRTKDEIALELMKFIAVTTGYGKGPAQAGFGAKPARTAEEYADSLLELFERCRQVVDRRP' A
#
# COMPACT_ATOMS: atom_id res chain seq x y z
N MET A 1 -31.06 23.89 5.97
CA MET A 1 -30.41 22.70 5.38
C MET A 1 -28.92 22.96 5.59
N ALA A 2 -28.32 22.65 6.76
CA ALA A 2 -27.97 21.29 7.24
C ALA A 2 -27.36 20.51 6.08
N GLU A 3 -26.09 20.14 6.02
CA GLU A 3 -24.98 19.86 6.95
C GLU A 3 -23.78 19.78 5.98
N GLU A 4 -22.50 19.86 6.30
CA GLU A 4 -21.70 19.85 7.49
C GLU A 4 -20.36 20.37 6.95
N THR A 5 -19.71 21.26 7.67
CA THR A 5 -18.31 21.59 7.44
C THR A 5 -17.53 20.29 7.44
N ALA A 6 -17.21 19.76 6.26
CA ALA A 6 -16.33 18.60 6.11
C ALA A 6 -15.02 19.01 6.75
N GLN A 7 -14.91 18.59 8.01
CA GLN A 7 -13.84 18.94 8.91
C GLN A 7 -12.55 18.58 8.19
N GLU A 8 -11.80 19.61 7.83
CA GLU A 8 -10.41 19.54 7.43
C GLU A 8 -9.65 19.00 8.64
N LYS A 9 -9.80 17.70 8.89
CA LYS A 9 -8.92 16.95 9.76
C LYS A 9 -7.66 16.88 8.94
N THR A 10 -6.82 17.90 9.02
CA THR A 10 -5.38 17.70 8.81
C THR A 10 -5.04 16.64 9.83
N PRO A 11 -4.94 15.36 9.44
CA PRO A 11 -4.76 14.34 10.41
C PRO A 11 -3.35 14.57 10.95
N LEU A 12 -3.22 14.66 12.27
CA LEU A 12 -1.95 14.37 12.92
C LEU A 12 -1.54 13.02 12.34
N ARG A 13 -0.60 13.01 11.37
CA ARG A 13 -0.31 11.84 10.51
C ARG A 13 -0.27 10.61 11.39
N THR A 14 -1.35 9.83 11.34
CA THR A 14 -1.51 8.74 12.29
C THR A 14 -0.46 7.69 11.96
N LYS A 15 -0.08 6.84 12.92
CA LYS A 15 0.85 5.74 12.66
C LYS A 15 0.39 4.91 11.45
N ASP A 16 -0.91 4.75 11.29
CA ASP A 16 -1.52 4.09 10.14
C ASP A 16 -1.31 4.85 8.82
N GLU A 17 -1.47 6.17 8.78
CA GLU A 17 -1.16 6.96 7.58
C GLU A 17 0.31 6.91 7.19
N ILE A 18 1.21 6.97 8.17
CA ILE A 18 2.66 6.83 7.92
C ILE A 18 2.96 5.44 7.35
N ALA A 19 2.31 4.40 7.88
CA ALA A 19 2.45 3.04 7.36
C ALA A 19 1.89 2.90 5.94
N LEU A 20 0.78 3.58 5.61
CA LEU A 20 0.22 3.62 4.26
C LEU A 20 1.15 4.34 3.28
N GLU A 21 1.74 5.48 3.65
CA GLU A 21 2.71 6.18 2.80
C GLU A 21 3.97 5.34 2.57
N LEU A 22 4.49 4.68 3.62
CA LEU A 22 5.65 3.79 3.52
C LEU A 22 5.35 2.58 2.61
N MET A 23 4.20 1.94 2.80
CA MET A 23 3.73 0.84 1.95
C MET A 23 3.64 1.28 0.48
N LYS A 24 3.01 2.42 0.21
CA LYS A 24 2.89 2.98 -1.15
C LYS A 24 4.26 3.24 -1.77
N PHE A 25 5.18 3.83 -1.01
CA PHE A 25 6.54 4.08 -1.46
C PHE A 25 7.24 2.79 -1.86
N ILE A 26 7.19 1.75 -1.02
CA ILE A 26 7.81 0.45 -1.30
C ILE A 26 7.16 -0.21 -2.52
N ALA A 27 5.82 -0.24 -2.60
CA ALA A 27 5.11 -0.87 -3.72
C ALA A 27 5.42 -0.21 -5.06
N VAL A 28 5.51 1.13 -5.11
CA VAL A 28 5.83 1.88 -6.34
C VAL A 28 7.30 1.74 -6.73
N THR A 29 8.22 1.81 -5.77
CA THR A 29 9.67 1.78 -6.06
C THR A 29 10.18 0.40 -6.41
N THR A 30 9.64 -0.65 -5.79
CA THR A 30 10.10 -2.03 -5.99
C THR A 30 9.23 -2.82 -6.95
N GLY A 31 8.05 -2.31 -7.31
CA GLY A 31 7.03 -3.09 -7.99
C GLY A 31 6.49 -4.23 -7.13
N TYR A 32 6.46 -4.07 -5.80
CA TYR A 32 6.06 -5.13 -4.86
C TYR A 32 4.75 -5.79 -5.27
N GLY A 33 4.73 -7.10 -5.38
CA GLY A 33 3.57 -7.88 -5.82
C GLY A 33 3.37 -7.93 -7.34
N LYS A 34 3.88 -6.97 -8.11
CA LYS A 34 3.86 -7.05 -9.58
C LYS A 34 4.94 -8.05 -9.96
N GLY A 35 4.53 -9.27 -10.31
CA GLY A 35 5.47 -10.28 -10.82
C GLY A 35 6.24 -9.74 -12.04
N PRO A 36 7.42 -10.29 -12.35
CA PRO A 36 8.25 -9.79 -13.44
C PRO A 36 7.44 -9.70 -14.73
N ALA A 37 7.37 -8.50 -15.32
CA ALA A 37 6.71 -8.30 -16.58
C ALA A 37 7.47 -9.09 -17.66
N GLN A 38 6.97 -10.28 -18.01
CA GLN A 38 7.51 -11.06 -19.11
C GLN A 38 7.08 -10.40 -20.41
N ALA A 39 8.07 -9.92 -21.18
CA ALA A 39 7.84 -9.46 -22.54
C ALA A 39 7.80 -10.68 -23.49
N GLY A 40 6.74 -10.80 -24.27
CA GLY A 40 6.59 -11.85 -25.29
C GLY A 40 5.13 -12.28 -25.51
N PHE A 41 4.77 -12.61 -26.75
CA PHE A 41 3.48 -13.21 -27.08
C PHE A 41 3.34 -14.54 -26.34
N GLY A 42 2.46 -14.60 -25.33
CA GLY A 42 2.27 -15.77 -24.46
C GLY A 42 2.80 -15.62 -23.03
N ALA A 43 3.19 -14.41 -22.60
CA ALA A 43 3.53 -14.14 -21.21
C ALA A 43 2.36 -14.53 -20.28
N LYS A 44 2.57 -15.55 -19.45
CA LYS A 44 1.63 -15.90 -18.37
C LYS A 44 1.55 -14.72 -17.40
N PRO A 45 0.36 -14.36 -16.89
CA PRO A 45 0.25 -13.31 -15.90
C PRO A 45 1.13 -13.68 -14.71
N ALA A 46 2.12 -12.84 -14.43
CA ALA A 46 3.18 -13.15 -13.47
C ALA A 46 2.67 -13.22 -12.01
N ARG A 47 1.43 -12.77 -11.76
CA ARG A 47 0.57 -12.97 -10.57
C ARG A 47 -0.86 -12.52 -10.90
N THR A 48 -1.86 -13.11 -10.26
CA THR A 48 -3.25 -12.63 -10.34
C THR A 48 -3.45 -11.34 -9.53
N ALA A 49 -4.54 -10.62 -9.81
CA ALA A 49 -4.88 -9.41 -9.05
C ALA A 49 -5.15 -9.70 -7.57
N GLU A 50 -5.64 -10.90 -7.25
CA GLU A 50 -5.88 -11.36 -5.87
C GLU A 50 -4.56 -11.58 -5.13
N GLU A 51 -3.59 -12.27 -5.74
CA GLU A 51 -2.24 -12.44 -5.17
C GLU A 51 -1.50 -11.11 -5.00
N TYR A 52 -1.75 -10.15 -5.90
CA TYR A 52 -1.23 -8.80 -5.79
C TYR A 52 -1.80 -8.07 -4.58
N ALA A 53 -3.12 -8.16 -4.39
CA ALA A 53 -3.80 -7.54 -3.26
C ALA A 53 -3.31 -8.14 -1.93
N ASP A 54 -3.20 -9.46 -1.84
CA ASP A 54 -2.71 -10.17 -0.66
C ASP A 54 -1.28 -9.73 -0.30
N SER A 55 -0.40 -9.65 -1.30
CA SER A 55 0.96 -9.12 -1.13
C SER A 55 0.95 -7.70 -0.54
N LEU A 56 0.10 -6.81 -1.06
CA LEU A 56 -0.02 -5.44 -0.56
C LEU A 56 -0.54 -5.38 0.89
N LEU A 57 -1.47 -6.25 1.25
CA LEU A 57 -1.99 -6.34 2.62
C LEU A 57 -0.90 -6.80 3.61
N GLU A 58 -0.14 -7.84 3.26
CA GLU A 58 1.00 -8.30 4.09
C GLU A 58 2.06 -7.18 4.25
N LEU A 59 2.37 -6.47 3.16
CA LEU A 59 3.31 -5.36 3.21
C LEU A 59 2.83 -4.25 4.15
N PHE A 60 1.54 -3.94 4.15
CA PHE A 60 0.96 -2.95 5.05
C PHE A 60 1.13 -3.34 6.51
N GLU A 61 0.82 -4.59 6.89
CA GLU A 61 1.00 -5.07 8.26
C GLU A 61 2.45 -4.94 8.73
N ARG A 62 3.40 -5.29 7.86
CA ARG A 62 4.83 -5.12 8.13
C ARG A 62 5.19 -3.65 8.31
N CYS A 63 4.66 -2.76 7.47
CA CYS A 63 4.89 -1.31 7.60
C CYS A 63 4.34 -0.78 8.93
N ARG A 64 3.15 -1.22 9.36
CA ARG A 64 2.56 -0.84 10.66
C ARG A 64 3.43 -1.26 11.82
N GLN A 65 3.93 -2.50 11.82
CA GLN A 65 4.81 -2.98 12.89
C GLN A 65 6.11 -2.16 12.97
N VAL A 66 6.67 -1.77 11.82
CA VAL A 66 7.88 -0.93 11.78
C VAL A 66 7.60 0.48 12.30
N VAL A 67 6.47 1.08 11.92
CA VAL A 67 6.07 2.42 12.39
C VAL A 67 5.71 2.41 13.87
N ASP A 68 5.09 1.34 14.37
CA ASP A 68 4.74 1.22 15.78
C ASP A 68 5.95 1.01 16.68
N ARG A 69 7.00 0.34 16.17
CA ARG A 69 8.32 0.23 16.81
C ARG A 69 9.15 1.51 16.77
N ARG A 70 8.67 2.60 16.16
CA ARG A 70 9.37 3.88 16.21
C ARG A 70 9.41 4.34 17.68
N PRO A 71 10.61 4.60 18.26
CA PRO A 71 10.76 5.03 19.65
C PRO A 71 10.13 6.39 19.93
#